data_AF-A0A925EHX7-F1
#
_entry.id   AF-A0A925EHX7-F1
#
_cell.length_a   1.000
_cell.length_b   1.000
_cell.length_c   1.000
_cell.angle_alpha   90.00
_cell.angle_beta   90.00
_cell.angle_gamma   90.00
#
_symmetry.space_group_name_H-M   'P 1'
#
loop_
_entity.id
_entity.type
_entity.pdbx_description
1 polymer ?
#
loop_
_entity_poly.entity_id
_entity_poly.type
_entity_poly.pdbx_seq_one_letter_code
_entity_poly.pdbx_strand_id
1 'polypeptide(L)'
;MKKVILLDIDGVLVHHGGYRAALHATLNHFANLMGLSHFDFPEEKLAELEKRGIFSEWDMVPLLLAALWNDILSQYPNLSLPTNLSSAAIETGRNINGYVPRELVIPEFELITGLYPAESALQNKCFPFIPIDLRTNILSQSRNVNFSHTMRLFQHYSLGSRVFNETYNLPAEVETESFLLTHDRSNIDDAIRAKLCQPDVYLAGLTARPSALPREVVDHSHVGYAPEAELALELVRLANIPLIGFGKLEYLATQRGLDAGALIKPSPVHALAATVAAFTGNEWAGLQSAGDWFQTKKLNGNFADLPRQFELFVVEDTLGGIRSTQAAGEILRHAGFDVTVHALGLTSGSASKIEAFTQAGVRHFENWNILIKEVGL
;
A
#
# COMPACT_ATOMS: atom_id res chain seq x y z
N MET A 1 28.42 16.61 8.33
CA MET A 1 27.99 15.41 9.08
C MET A 1 27.18 14.57 8.11
N LYS A 2 27.29 13.23 8.15
CA LYS A 2 26.50 12.36 7.26
C LYS A 2 25.02 12.41 7.66
N LYS A 3 24.13 12.47 6.68
CA LYS A 3 22.67 12.48 6.91
C LYS A 3 22.06 11.21 6.34
N VAL A 4 21.26 10.51 7.12
CA VAL A 4 20.33 9.48 6.63
C VAL A 4 18.95 10.09 6.56
N ILE A 5 18.27 9.97 5.43
CA ILE A 5 16.89 10.43 5.29
C ILE A 5 16.02 9.25 4.91
N LEU A 6 15.12 8.89 5.82
CA LEU A 6 14.08 7.90 5.60
C LEU A 6 12.85 8.63 5.04
N LEU A 7 12.41 8.21 3.87
CA LEU A 7 11.33 8.85 3.12
C LEU A 7 10.14 7.91 3.09
N ASP A 8 9.01 8.33 3.65
CA ASP A 8 7.76 7.66 3.30
C ASP A 8 7.42 7.93 1.82
N ILE A 9 6.53 7.10 1.26
CA ILE A 9 6.12 7.23 -0.13
C ILE A 9 4.82 8.02 -0.22
N ASP A 10 3.76 7.55 0.42
CA ASP A 10 2.42 8.08 0.23
C ASP A 10 2.24 9.36 1.05
N GLY A 11 1.78 10.43 0.42
CA GLY A 11 1.69 11.75 1.05
C GLY A 11 3.04 12.47 1.21
N VAL A 12 4.17 11.79 1.01
CA VAL A 12 5.52 12.37 1.08
C VAL A 12 6.14 12.49 -0.30
N LEU A 13 6.50 11.38 -0.95
CA LEU A 13 7.09 11.40 -2.30
C LEU A 13 6.02 11.48 -3.38
N VAL A 14 4.88 10.82 -3.18
CA VAL A 14 3.77 10.79 -4.13
C VAL A 14 2.45 11.15 -3.47
N HIS A 15 1.57 11.78 -4.23
CA HIS A 15 0.16 11.85 -3.91
C HIS A 15 -0.55 10.68 -4.60
N HIS A 16 -1.23 9.86 -3.81
CA HIS A 16 -1.90 8.65 -4.30
C HIS A 16 -3.11 9.00 -5.18
N GLY A 17 -3.19 8.35 -6.34
CA GLY A 17 -4.32 8.42 -7.27
C GLY A 17 -4.53 7.11 -8.03
N GLY A 18 -3.47 6.31 -8.18
CA GLY A 18 -3.48 5.03 -8.90
C GLY A 18 -4.44 4.01 -8.33
N TYR A 19 -4.46 3.78 -7.01
CA TYR A 19 -5.37 2.80 -6.40
C TYR A 19 -6.84 3.17 -6.57
N ARG A 20 -7.18 4.46 -6.43
CA ARG A 20 -8.56 4.93 -6.65
C ARG A 20 -8.97 4.73 -8.10
N ALA A 21 -8.12 5.11 -9.04
CA ALA A 21 -8.36 4.87 -10.46
C ALA A 21 -8.51 3.37 -10.77
N ALA A 22 -7.70 2.51 -10.15
CA ALA A 22 -7.75 1.05 -10.35
C ALA A 22 -9.02 0.43 -9.75
N LEU A 23 -9.48 0.92 -8.59
CA LEU A 23 -10.75 0.53 -7.98
C LEU A 23 -11.91 0.84 -8.94
N HIS A 24 -11.97 2.08 -9.44
CA HIS A 24 -13.00 2.53 -10.38
C HIS A 24 -12.97 1.72 -11.68
N ALA A 25 -11.79 1.51 -12.26
CA ALA A 25 -11.64 0.71 -13.48
C ALA A 25 -12.05 -0.74 -13.28
N THR A 26 -11.75 -1.34 -12.12
CA THR A 26 -12.13 -2.72 -11.82
C THR A 26 -13.65 -2.88 -11.70
N LEU A 27 -14.33 -1.96 -11.01
CA LEU A 27 -15.79 -1.98 -10.92
C LEU A 27 -16.43 -1.74 -12.29
N ASN A 28 -15.91 -0.77 -13.05
CA ASN A 28 -16.39 -0.48 -14.39
C ASN A 28 -16.19 -1.63 -15.37
N HIS A 29 -15.13 -2.44 -15.21
CA HIS A 29 -14.97 -3.66 -15.99
C HIS A 29 -16.20 -4.57 -15.86
N PHE A 30 -16.60 -4.90 -14.63
CA PHE A 30 -17.75 -5.77 -14.41
C PHE A 30 -19.08 -5.10 -14.75
N ALA A 31 -19.25 -3.82 -14.43
CA ALA A 31 -20.46 -3.07 -14.78
C ALA A 31 -20.67 -3.02 -16.30
N ASN A 32 -19.61 -2.80 -17.08
CA ASN A 32 -19.66 -2.84 -18.54
C ASN A 32 -20.06 -4.23 -19.06
N LEU A 33 -19.54 -5.31 -18.47
CA LEU A 33 -19.97 -6.68 -18.80
C LEU A 33 -21.46 -6.92 -18.50
N MET A 34 -22.01 -6.27 -17.47
CA MET A 34 -23.44 -6.26 -17.16
C MET A 34 -24.27 -5.32 -18.06
N GLY A 35 -23.68 -4.68 -19.07
CA GLY A 35 -24.37 -3.71 -19.92
C GLY A 35 -24.62 -2.35 -19.28
N LEU A 36 -24.02 -2.09 -18.11
CA LEU A 36 -24.14 -0.84 -17.37
C LEU A 36 -23.00 0.11 -17.76
N SER A 37 -23.06 0.61 -19.00
CA SER A 37 -22.11 1.60 -19.50
C SER A 37 -22.18 2.88 -18.66
N HIS A 38 -21.02 3.42 -18.29
CA HIS A 38 -20.89 4.63 -17.45
C HIS A 38 -21.40 4.47 -16.02
N PHE A 39 -21.27 3.27 -15.46
CA PHE A 39 -21.39 3.11 -14.02
C PHE A 39 -20.40 4.04 -13.31
N ASP A 40 -20.89 4.73 -12.30
CA ASP A 40 -20.08 5.57 -11.44
C ASP A 40 -20.71 5.57 -10.05
N PHE A 41 -19.91 5.82 -9.03
CA PHE A 41 -20.40 5.93 -7.67
C PHE A 41 -19.66 7.05 -6.93
N PRO A 42 -20.36 7.75 -6.01
CA PRO A 42 -19.78 8.88 -5.29
C PRO A 42 -18.60 8.47 -4.41
N GLU A 43 -17.55 9.30 -4.37
CA GLU A 43 -16.40 9.15 -3.46
C GLU A 43 -16.82 9.15 -1.98
N GLU A 44 -17.95 9.79 -1.65
CA GLU A 44 -18.57 9.73 -0.34
C GLU A 44 -18.82 8.29 0.14
N LYS A 45 -19.07 7.35 -0.79
CA LYS A 45 -19.25 5.93 -0.47
C LYS A 45 -17.95 5.27 -0.01
N LEU A 46 -16.80 5.67 -0.55
CA LEU A 46 -15.50 5.20 -0.08
C LEU A 46 -15.20 5.75 1.32
N ALA A 47 -15.49 7.04 1.54
CA ALA A 47 -15.35 7.66 2.86
C ALA A 47 -16.27 7.00 3.92
N GLU A 48 -17.46 6.52 3.54
CA GLU A 48 -18.33 5.72 4.41
C GLU A 48 -17.69 4.38 4.81
N LEU A 49 -17.04 3.69 3.89
CA LEU A 49 -16.33 2.44 4.16
C LEU A 49 -15.11 2.66 5.06
N GLU A 50 -14.36 3.73 4.84
CA GLU A 50 -13.22 4.09 5.68
C GLU A 50 -13.65 4.39 7.12
N LYS A 51 -14.76 5.10 7.31
CA LYS A 51 -15.34 5.33 8.64
C LYS A 51 -15.73 4.03 9.36
N ARG A 52 -16.03 2.97 8.60
CA ARG A 52 -16.34 1.63 9.10
C ARG A 52 -15.09 0.76 9.30
N GLY A 53 -13.88 1.30 9.09
CA GLY A 53 -12.63 0.58 9.25
C GLY A 53 -12.17 -0.18 8.01
N ILE A 54 -12.79 0.05 6.86
CA ILE A 54 -12.50 -0.63 5.59
C ILE A 54 -11.71 0.35 4.72
N PHE A 55 -10.38 0.26 4.76
CA PHE A 55 -9.49 1.24 4.11
C PHE A 55 -8.86 0.74 2.81
N SER A 56 -8.76 -0.59 2.61
CA SER A 56 -8.07 -1.15 1.45
C SER A 56 -9.02 -1.31 0.27
N GLU A 57 -8.62 -0.78 -0.89
CA GLU A 57 -9.33 -0.95 -2.15
C GLU A 57 -9.51 -2.43 -2.53
N TRP A 58 -8.60 -3.30 -2.10
CA TRP A 58 -8.68 -4.74 -2.33
C TRP A 58 -9.92 -5.38 -1.70
N ASP A 59 -10.46 -4.76 -0.64
CA ASP A 59 -11.71 -5.17 0.00
C ASP A 59 -12.90 -4.28 -0.40
N MET A 60 -12.68 -3.00 -0.71
CA MET A 60 -13.74 -2.12 -1.19
C MET A 60 -14.32 -2.60 -2.53
N VAL A 61 -13.46 -3.00 -3.49
CA VAL A 61 -13.91 -3.49 -4.81
C VAL A 61 -14.90 -4.65 -4.70
N PRO A 62 -14.58 -5.78 -4.03
CA PRO A 62 -15.52 -6.89 -3.94
C PRO A 62 -16.79 -6.54 -3.16
N LEU A 63 -16.72 -5.67 -2.13
CA LEU A 63 -17.90 -5.21 -1.40
C LEU A 63 -18.84 -4.34 -2.27
N LEU A 64 -18.28 -3.42 -3.04
CA LEU A 64 -19.03 -2.55 -3.96
C LEU A 64 -19.64 -3.37 -5.11
N LEU A 65 -18.88 -4.33 -5.66
CA LEU A 65 -19.39 -5.24 -6.68
C LEU A 65 -20.52 -6.12 -6.14
N ALA A 66 -20.38 -6.64 -4.92
CA ALA A 66 -21.45 -7.40 -4.26
C ALA A 66 -22.68 -6.53 -3.98
N ALA A 67 -22.51 -5.27 -3.59
CA ALA A 67 -23.63 -4.33 -3.40
C ALA A 67 -24.42 -4.12 -4.69
N LEU A 68 -23.72 -3.86 -5.81
CA LEU A 68 -24.35 -3.72 -7.13
C LEU A 68 -25.13 -4.98 -7.51
N TRP A 69 -24.49 -6.14 -7.40
CA TRP A 69 -25.11 -7.41 -7.80
C TRP A 69 -26.30 -7.79 -6.92
N ASN A 70 -26.21 -7.51 -5.62
CA ASN A 70 -27.29 -7.77 -4.68
C ASN A 70 -28.51 -6.90 -4.98
N ASP A 71 -28.32 -5.63 -5.35
CA ASP A 71 -29.43 -4.77 -5.78
C ASP A 71 -30.09 -5.32 -7.06
N ILE A 72 -29.28 -5.67 -8.07
CA ILE A 72 -29.78 -6.27 -9.32
C ILE A 72 -30.59 -7.53 -9.02
N LEU A 73 -30.02 -8.50 -8.30
CA LEU A 73 -30.67 -9.79 -8.06
C LEU A 73 -31.87 -9.70 -7.13
N SER A 74 -31.98 -8.66 -6.30
CA SER A 74 -33.20 -8.40 -5.55
C SER A 74 -34.39 -8.06 -6.45
N GLN A 75 -34.14 -7.44 -7.61
CA GLN A 75 -35.14 -7.06 -8.61
C GLN A 75 -35.38 -8.16 -9.66
N TYR A 76 -34.37 -9.02 -9.87
CA TYR A 76 -34.41 -10.13 -10.83
C TYR A 76 -34.08 -11.48 -10.16
N PRO A 77 -34.88 -11.97 -9.19
CA PRO A 77 -34.52 -13.10 -8.33
C PRO A 77 -34.47 -14.46 -9.05
N ASN A 78 -35.02 -14.56 -10.26
CA ASN A 78 -35.07 -15.80 -11.03
C ASN A 78 -33.89 -15.95 -12.01
N LEU A 79 -32.90 -15.04 -11.98
CA LEU A 79 -31.70 -15.15 -12.80
C LEU A 79 -30.83 -16.30 -12.32
N SER A 80 -30.62 -17.28 -13.20
CA SER A 80 -29.64 -18.33 -12.98
C SER A 80 -28.29 -17.82 -13.45
N LEU A 81 -27.38 -17.56 -12.50
CA LEU A 81 -26.04 -17.07 -12.81
C LEU A 81 -25.00 -18.19 -12.67
N PRO A 82 -24.01 -18.25 -13.58
CA PRO A 82 -22.83 -19.07 -13.37
C PRO A 82 -22.01 -18.56 -12.17
N THR A 83 -21.09 -19.39 -11.68
CA THR A 83 -20.25 -19.05 -10.52
C THR A 83 -19.02 -18.21 -10.90
N ASN A 84 -18.58 -18.25 -12.16
CA ASN A 84 -17.50 -17.41 -12.68
C ASN A 84 -17.97 -15.95 -12.84
N LEU A 85 -17.22 -15.00 -12.27
CA LEU A 85 -17.62 -13.59 -12.18
C LEU A 85 -17.88 -12.95 -13.55
N SER A 86 -16.95 -13.02 -14.51
CA SER A 86 -17.16 -12.43 -15.83
C SER A 86 -18.34 -13.06 -16.58
N SER A 87 -18.46 -14.39 -16.52
CA SER A 87 -19.59 -15.10 -17.13
C SER A 87 -20.92 -14.68 -16.49
N ALA A 88 -20.94 -14.51 -15.16
CA ALA A 88 -22.11 -14.07 -14.44
C ALA A 88 -22.48 -12.63 -14.80
N ALA A 89 -21.50 -11.74 -14.96
CA ALA A 89 -21.71 -10.36 -15.33
C ALA A 89 -22.35 -10.26 -16.73
N ILE A 90 -21.81 -11.02 -17.69
CA ILE A 90 -22.37 -11.12 -19.05
C ILE A 90 -23.80 -11.64 -19.03
N GLU A 91 -24.06 -12.72 -18.27
CA GLU A 91 -25.41 -13.30 -18.19
C GLU A 91 -26.40 -12.35 -17.49
N THR A 92 -25.93 -11.61 -16.49
CA THR A 92 -26.73 -10.53 -15.87
C THR A 92 -27.13 -9.51 -16.93
N GLY A 93 -26.17 -8.97 -17.69
CA GLY A 93 -26.41 -7.94 -18.71
C GLY A 93 -27.35 -8.36 -19.84
N ARG A 94 -27.38 -9.65 -20.19
CA ARG A 94 -28.35 -10.19 -21.18
C ARG A 94 -29.79 -10.10 -20.71
N ASN A 95 -30.02 -10.06 -19.41
CA ASN A 95 -31.35 -10.17 -18.82
C ASN A 95 -31.84 -8.88 -18.15
N ILE A 96 -30.95 -7.92 -17.85
CA ILE A 96 -31.30 -6.66 -17.17
C ILE A 96 -31.47 -5.49 -18.15
N ASN A 97 -32.59 -5.44 -18.86
CA ASN A 97 -32.87 -4.33 -19.79
C ASN A 97 -33.31 -3.06 -19.04
N GLY A 98 -32.58 -1.96 -19.24
CA GLY A 98 -32.92 -0.64 -18.71
C GLY A 98 -32.73 -0.48 -17.21
N TYR A 99 -31.96 -1.37 -16.58
CA TYR A 99 -31.60 -1.24 -15.17
C TYR A 99 -30.73 0.00 -14.96
N VAL A 100 -31.08 0.78 -13.94
CA VAL A 100 -30.32 1.95 -13.49
C VAL A 100 -29.97 1.71 -12.03
N PRO A 101 -28.66 1.61 -11.68
CA PRO A 101 -28.23 1.53 -10.29
C PRO A 101 -28.78 2.72 -9.51
N ARG A 102 -29.45 2.46 -8.39
CA ARG A 102 -29.95 3.54 -7.52
C ARG A 102 -28.87 3.97 -6.53
N GLU A 103 -28.51 3.04 -5.66
CA GLU A 103 -27.53 3.25 -4.59
C GLU A 103 -26.84 1.93 -4.27
N LEU A 104 -25.52 1.99 -4.07
CA LEU A 104 -24.75 0.86 -3.55
C LEU A 104 -24.90 0.78 -2.04
N VAL A 105 -25.73 -0.15 -1.58
CA VAL A 105 -25.95 -0.40 -0.15
C VAL A 105 -25.08 -1.55 0.30
N ILE A 106 -24.04 -1.25 1.09
CA ILE A 106 -23.20 -2.25 1.76
C ILE A 106 -23.74 -2.44 3.18
N PRO A 107 -24.35 -3.60 3.51
CA PRO A 107 -24.92 -3.85 4.85
C PRO A 107 -23.90 -3.62 5.95
N GLU A 108 -24.35 -3.26 7.16
CA GLU A 108 -23.49 -3.28 8.34
C GLU A 108 -23.13 -4.72 8.71
N PHE A 109 -21.87 -4.93 9.11
CA PHE A 109 -21.36 -6.22 9.55
C PHE A 109 -20.20 -6.04 10.53
N GLU A 110 -19.98 -7.03 11.38
CA GLU A 110 -18.86 -7.03 12.30
C GLU A 110 -17.56 -7.40 11.57
N LEU A 111 -16.50 -6.63 11.79
CA LEU A 111 -15.14 -6.97 11.35
C LEU A 111 -14.61 -8.09 12.26
N ILE A 112 -14.31 -9.25 11.67
CA ILE A 112 -13.86 -10.43 12.41
C ILE A 112 -12.34 -10.44 12.45
N THR A 113 -11.76 -10.50 13.65
CA THR A 113 -10.31 -10.60 13.84
C THR A 113 -9.74 -11.80 13.06
N GLY A 114 -8.72 -11.54 12.25
CA GLY A 114 -8.05 -12.55 11.43
C GLY A 114 -8.68 -12.76 10.05
N LEU A 115 -9.77 -12.05 9.71
CA LEU A 115 -10.35 -12.04 8.38
C LEU A 115 -10.27 -10.64 7.75
N TYR A 116 -10.17 -10.59 6.43
CA TYR A 116 -10.30 -9.31 5.72
C TYR A 116 -11.76 -8.83 5.69
N PRO A 117 -12.03 -7.52 5.51
CA PRO A 117 -13.39 -6.99 5.49
C PRO A 117 -14.36 -7.69 4.52
N ALA A 118 -13.92 -8.03 3.31
CA ALA A 118 -14.76 -8.76 2.36
C ALA A 118 -15.16 -10.15 2.89
N GLU A 119 -14.21 -10.85 3.51
CA GLU A 119 -14.44 -12.18 4.11
C GLU A 119 -15.31 -12.09 5.37
N SER A 120 -15.16 -11.02 6.15
CA SER A 120 -16.03 -10.72 7.29
C SER A 120 -17.48 -10.52 6.81
N ALA A 121 -17.70 -9.80 5.70
CA ALA A 121 -19.03 -9.65 5.12
C ALA A 121 -19.63 -10.99 4.66
N LEU A 122 -18.81 -11.88 4.09
CA LEU A 122 -19.23 -13.23 3.72
C LEU A 122 -19.67 -14.05 4.95
N GLN A 123 -18.88 -14.03 6.03
CA GLN A 123 -19.22 -14.74 7.28
C GLN A 123 -20.50 -14.20 7.93
N ASN A 124 -20.72 -12.89 7.84
CA ASN A 124 -21.95 -12.24 8.30
C ASN A 124 -23.14 -12.44 7.34
N LYS A 125 -22.97 -13.23 6.26
CA LYS A 125 -24.02 -13.55 5.27
C LYS A 125 -24.61 -12.31 4.59
N CYS A 126 -23.82 -11.25 4.43
CA CYS A 126 -24.20 -10.06 3.67
C CYS A 126 -24.55 -10.43 2.22
N PHE A 127 -25.29 -9.55 1.54
CA PHE A 127 -25.68 -9.72 0.14
C PHE A 127 -26.48 -11.01 -0.15
N PRO A 128 -27.63 -11.22 0.51
CA PRO A 128 -28.35 -12.49 0.49
C PRO A 128 -28.99 -12.85 -0.86
N PHE A 129 -29.16 -11.89 -1.78
CA PHE A 129 -29.74 -12.16 -3.09
C PHE A 129 -28.72 -12.76 -4.08
N ILE A 130 -27.43 -12.73 -3.74
CA ILE A 130 -26.39 -13.38 -4.55
C ILE A 130 -26.34 -14.88 -4.19
N PRO A 131 -26.42 -15.79 -5.18
CA PRO A 131 -26.20 -17.22 -4.95
C PRO A 131 -24.89 -17.48 -4.20
N ILE A 132 -24.91 -18.41 -3.23
CA ILE A 132 -23.79 -18.62 -2.28
C ILE A 132 -22.45 -18.86 -2.99
N ASP A 133 -22.42 -19.63 -4.06
CA ASP A 133 -21.19 -19.95 -4.79
C ASP A 133 -20.60 -18.70 -5.46
N LEU A 134 -21.44 -17.88 -6.10
CA LEU A 134 -21.01 -16.62 -6.71
C LEU A 134 -20.58 -15.62 -5.64
N ARG A 135 -21.33 -15.51 -4.54
CA ARG A 135 -21.00 -14.64 -3.40
C ARG A 135 -19.66 -15.02 -2.77
N THR A 136 -19.38 -16.32 -2.66
CA THR A 136 -18.10 -16.85 -2.16
C THR A 136 -16.96 -16.46 -3.11
N ASN A 137 -17.16 -16.57 -4.42
CA ASN A 137 -16.14 -16.18 -5.40
C ASN A 137 -15.86 -14.66 -5.43
N ILE A 138 -16.82 -13.83 -5.01
CA ILE A 138 -16.63 -12.38 -4.90
C ILE A 138 -15.89 -12.02 -3.59
N LEU A 139 -16.31 -12.60 -2.47
CA LEU A 139 -15.93 -12.11 -1.14
C LEU A 139 -14.83 -12.92 -0.42
N SER A 140 -14.59 -14.18 -0.80
CA SER A 140 -13.56 -15.00 -0.16
C SER A 140 -12.19 -14.83 -0.82
N GLN A 141 -11.12 -14.90 -0.01
CA GLN A 141 -9.75 -14.71 -0.48
C GLN A 141 -9.60 -13.44 -1.36
N SER A 142 -10.25 -12.34 -0.94
CA SER A 142 -10.35 -11.09 -1.70
C SER A 142 -9.00 -10.52 -2.14
N ARG A 143 -7.92 -10.87 -1.43
CA ARG A 143 -6.55 -10.42 -1.68
C ARG A 143 -5.65 -11.47 -2.35
N ASN A 144 -6.18 -12.64 -2.71
CA ASN A 144 -5.44 -13.68 -3.42
C ASN A 144 -5.62 -13.52 -4.94
N VAL A 145 -4.59 -13.06 -5.64
CA VAL A 145 -4.59 -12.87 -7.10
C VAL A 145 -4.91 -14.15 -7.88
N ASN A 146 -4.54 -15.34 -7.39
CA ASN A 146 -4.81 -16.59 -8.10
C ASN A 146 -6.29 -17.00 -8.00
N PHE A 147 -6.97 -16.57 -6.94
CA PHE A 147 -8.36 -16.93 -6.68
C PHE A 147 -9.32 -15.80 -7.08
N SER A 148 -9.13 -14.62 -6.52
CA SER A 148 -10.02 -13.47 -6.68
C SER A 148 -9.84 -12.76 -8.03
N HIS A 149 -10.92 -12.73 -8.81
CA HIS A 149 -10.95 -12.01 -10.08
C HIS A 149 -10.90 -10.50 -9.89
N THR A 150 -11.54 -9.98 -8.84
CA THR A 150 -11.47 -8.55 -8.52
C THR A 150 -10.03 -8.15 -8.17
N MET A 151 -9.30 -8.99 -7.44
CA MET A 151 -7.88 -8.74 -7.15
C MET A 151 -7.01 -8.75 -8.40
N ARG A 152 -7.22 -9.72 -9.31
CA ARG A 152 -6.49 -9.74 -10.60
C ARG A 152 -6.69 -8.46 -11.38
N LEU A 153 -7.94 -8.07 -11.64
CA LEU A 153 -8.25 -6.84 -12.37
C LEU A 153 -7.73 -5.60 -11.67
N PHE A 154 -7.85 -5.51 -10.35
CA PHE A 154 -7.27 -4.40 -9.60
C PHE A 154 -5.75 -4.31 -9.79
N GLN A 155 -5.05 -5.45 -9.74
CA GLN A 155 -3.61 -5.51 -9.95
C GLN A 155 -3.21 -5.26 -11.41
N HIS A 156 -4.01 -5.68 -12.39
CA HIS A 156 -3.80 -5.33 -13.80
C HIS A 156 -3.79 -3.81 -13.98
N TYR A 157 -4.80 -3.11 -13.45
CA TYR A 157 -4.88 -1.64 -13.56
C TYR A 157 -3.80 -0.95 -12.72
N SER A 158 -3.54 -1.41 -11.50
CA SER A 158 -2.54 -0.79 -10.63
C SER A 158 -1.13 -0.90 -11.22
N LEU A 159 -0.68 -2.11 -11.56
CA LEU A 159 0.68 -2.37 -12.02
C LEU A 159 0.87 -2.12 -13.52
N GLY A 160 -0.20 -2.18 -14.31
CA GLY A 160 -0.10 -2.31 -15.76
C GLY A 160 0.22 -3.74 -16.19
N SER A 161 -0.16 -4.09 -17.41
CA SER A 161 -0.16 -5.48 -17.89
C SER A 161 1.22 -6.12 -17.91
N ARG A 162 2.25 -5.35 -18.30
CA ARG A 162 3.64 -5.84 -18.33
C ARG A 162 4.13 -6.23 -16.94
N VAL A 163 4.03 -5.32 -15.97
CA VAL A 163 4.52 -5.53 -14.60
C VAL A 163 3.67 -6.58 -13.89
N PHE A 164 2.36 -6.61 -14.15
CA PHE A 164 1.48 -7.68 -13.66
C PHE A 164 1.97 -9.06 -14.12
N ASN A 165 2.23 -9.24 -15.42
CA ASN A 165 2.68 -10.52 -15.98
C ASN A 165 3.99 -10.97 -15.35
N GLU A 166 4.95 -10.04 -15.20
CA GLU A 166 6.26 -10.29 -14.57
C GLU A 166 6.11 -10.66 -13.08
N THR A 167 5.20 -10.01 -12.36
CA THR A 167 5.01 -10.18 -10.91
C THR A 167 4.29 -11.48 -10.55
N TYR A 168 3.23 -11.80 -11.31
CA TYR A 168 2.32 -12.88 -10.96
C TYR A 168 2.48 -14.13 -11.83
N ASN A 169 3.26 -14.05 -12.91
CA ASN A 169 3.37 -15.12 -13.91
C ASN A 169 1.99 -15.60 -14.40
N LEU A 170 1.06 -14.67 -14.52
CA LEU A 170 -0.28 -14.85 -15.04
C LEU A 170 -0.45 -13.95 -16.27
N PRO A 171 -1.17 -14.39 -17.31
CA PRO A 171 -1.42 -13.55 -18.47
C PRO A 171 -2.33 -12.37 -18.11
N ALA A 172 -2.08 -11.23 -18.73
CA ALA A 172 -2.92 -10.06 -18.61
C ALA A 172 -4.30 -10.32 -19.22
N GLU A 173 -5.36 -10.16 -18.42
CA GLU A 173 -6.75 -10.23 -18.92
C GLU A 173 -7.14 -8.93 -19.65
N VAL A 174 -6.48 -7.82 -19.31
CA VAL A 174 -6.67 -6.49 -19.89
C VAL A 174 -5.31 -5.89 -20.17
N GLU A 175 -5.12 -5.31 -21.36
CA GLU A 175 -3.96 -4.50 -21.72
C GLU A 175 -4.14 -3.06 -21.23
N THR A 176 -3.26 -2.61 -20.33
CA THR A 176 -3.32 -1.30 -19.69
C THR A 176 -1.94 -0.84 -19.23
N GLU A 177 -1.73 0.48 -19.23
CA GLU A 177 -0.62 1.12 -18.52
C GLU A 177 -0.83 1.03 -17.00
N SER A 178 0.24 1.26 -16.24
CA SER A 178 0.19 1.30 -14.77
C SER A 178 -0.52 2.55 -14.29
N PHE A 179 -1.63 2.37 -13.58
CA PHE A 179 -2.32 3.50 -12.97
C PHE A 179 -1.53 4.11 -11.82
N LEU A 180 -0.66 3.34 -11.15
CA LEU A 180 0.28 3.90 -10.19
C LEU A 180 1.26 4.87 -10.87
N LEU A 181 1.68 4.63 -12.11
CA LEU A 181 2.54 5.57 -12.84
C LEU A 181 1.78 6.73 -13.49
N THR A 182 0.55 6.49 -13.97
CA THR A 182 -0.20 7.49 -14.75
C THR A 182 -1.13 8.37 -13.92
N HIS A 183 -1.53 7.95 -12.72
CA HIS A 183 -2.48 8.68 -11.87
C HIS A 183 -1.91 9.11 -10.51
N ASP A 184 -0.85 8.47 -9.98
CA ASP A 184 -0.11 9.08 -8.86
C ASP A 184 0.60 10.35 -9.37
N ARG A 185 0.83 11.30 -8.46
CA ARG A 185 1.53 12.55 -8.77
C ARG A 185 2.76 12.70 -7.89
N SER A 186 3.88 13.12 -8.47
CA SER A 186 5.07 13.45 -7.70
C SER A 186 4.83 14.68 -6.82
N ASN A 187 5.16 14.58 -5.53
CA ASN A 187 5.18 15.70 -4.59
C ASN A 187 6.54 16.43 -4.59
N ILE A 188 7.54 15.87 -5.27
CA ILE A 188 8.87 16.47 -5.42
C ILE A 188 9.12 16.85 -6.88
N ASP A 189 9.86 17.94 -7.07
CA ASP A 189 10.36 18.37 -8.37
C ASP A 189 11.86 18.07 -8.51
N ASP A 190 12.44 18.50 -9.64
CA ASP A 190 13.84 18.32 -9.94
C ASP A 190 14.77 19.05 -8.94
N ALA A 191 14.33 20.19 -8.40
CA ALA A 191 15.12 20.98 -7.46
C ALA A 191 15.16 20.32 -6.07
N ILE A 192 14.02 19.86 -5.56
CA ILE A 192 13.93 19.10 -4.31
C ILE A 192 14.74 17.81 -4.41
N ARG A 193 14.60 17.07 -5.52
CA ARG A 193 15.36 15.84 -5.73
C ARG A 193 16.87 16.10 -5.74
N ALA A 194 17.33 17.18 -6.38
CA ALA A 194 18.74 17.54 -6.36
C ALA A 194 19.27 17.85 -4.94
N LYS A 195 18.42 18.36 -4.04
CA LYS A 195 18.77 18.56 -2.62
C LYS A 195 18.84 17.25 -1.84
N LEU A 196 17.93 16.31 -2.13
CA LEU A 196 17.96 14.99 -1.51
C LEU A 196 19.16 14.15 -1.96
N CYS A 197 19.60 14.26 -3.21
CA CYS A 197 20.67 13.43 -3.79
C CYS A 197 22.09 14.03 -3.63
N GLN A 198 22.38 14.73 -2.54
CA GLN A 198 23.71 15.29 -2.28
C GLN A 198 24.69 14.20 -1.79
N PRO A 199 26.02 14.34 -2.00
CA PRO A 199 27.00 13.28 -1.72
C PRO A 199 27.07 12.75 -0.28
N ASP A 200 26.71 13.57 0.72
CA ASP A 200 26.71 13.19 2.15
C ASP A 200 25.31 12.82 2.67
N VAL A 201 24.34 12.69 1.76
CA VAL A 201 22.95 12.34 2.05
C VAL A 201 22.67 10.92 1.56
N TYR A 202 22.32 10.06 2.50
CA TYR A 202 21.99 8.66 2.27
C TYR A 202 20.48 8.49 2.39
N LEU A 203 19.83 8.09 1.31
CA LEU A 203 18.38 7.99 1.22
C LEU A 203 17.93 6.54 1.32
N ALA A 204 16.79 6.30 1.97
CA ALA A 204 16.03 5.08 1.78
C ALA A 204 14.53 5.34 1.85
N GLY A 205 13.76 4.60 1.06
CA GLY A 205 12.31 4.52 1.21
C GLY A 205 11.94 3.68 2.45
N LEU A 206 10.90 4.11 3.17
CA LEU A 206 10.34 3.45 4.34
C LEU A 206 8.81 3.51 4.24
N THR A 207 8.15 2.45 3.75
CA THR A 207 6.73 2.53 3.40
C THR A 207 5.93 1.28 3.79
N ALA A 208 4.63 1.48 4.02
CA ALA A 208 3.66 0.39 4.18
C ALA A 208 3.16 -0.16 2.83
N ARG A 209 3.49 0.50 1.72
CA ARG A 209 3.08 0.09 0.39
C ARG A 209 3.68 -1.29 0.05
N PRO A 210 2.93 -2.17 -0.65
CA PRO A 210 3.48 -3.41 -1.18
C PRO A 210 4.75 -3.15 -1.99
N SER A 211 5.68 -4.10 -1.95
CA SER A 211 6.95 -3.97 -2.64
C SER A 211 7.40 -5.32 -3.18
N ALA A 212 8.34 -5.27 -4.12
CA ALA A 212 9.08 -6.45 -4.53
C ALA A 212 9.87 -7.06 -3.36
N LEU A 213 10.46 -8.24 -3.61
CA LEU A 213 11.50 -8.80 -2.75
C LEU A 213 12.69 -7.84 -2.60
N PRO A 214 13.53 -8.01 -1.57
CA PRO A 214 14.77 -7.25 -1.45
C PRO A 214 15.65 -7.44 -2.69
N ARG A 215 16.27 -6.37 -3.19
CA ARG A 215 17.04 -6.37 -4.45
C ARG A 215 18.10 -7.48 -4.55
N GLU A 216 18.70 -7.84 -3.43
CA GLU A 216 19.78 -8.83 -3.37
C GLU A 216 19.26 -10.28 -3.32
N VAL A 217 17.95 -10.48 -3.19
CA VAL A 217 17.33 -11.80 -3.15
C VAL A 217 16.96 -12.22 -4.58
N VAL A 218 17.69 -13.19 -5.09
CA VAL A 218 17.38 -13.85 -6.38
C VAL A 218 16.55 -15.10 -6.09
N ASP A 219 15.27 -14.88 -5.80
CA ASP A 219 14.31 -15.98 -5.63
C ASP A 219 13.15 -15.82 -6.61
N HIS A 220 13.19 -16.64 -7.68
CA HIS A 220 12.17 -16.66 -8.72
C HIS A 220 10.97 -17.57 -8.38
N SER A 221 10.99 -18.27 -7.23
CA SER A 221 9.90 -19.15 -6.81
C SER A 221 8.78 -18.40 -6.07
N HIS A 222 9.07 -17.20 -5.59
CA HIS A 222 8.14 -16.37 -4.84
C HIS A 222 7.34 -15.47 -5.79
N VAL A 223 6.10 -15.87 -6.03
CA VAL A 223 5.13 -15.13 -6.84
C VAL A 223 4.30 -14.23 -5.93
N GLY A 224 4.06 -12.98 -6.35
CA GLY A 224 3.04 -12.12 -5.73
C GLY A 224 3.54 -10.94 -4.89
N TYR A 225 4.83 -10.65 -4.89
CA TYR A 225 5.40 -9.43 -4.32
C TYR A 225 5.28 -8.26 -5.29
N ALA A 226 4.13 -7.57 -5.26
CA ALA A 226 3.82 -6.48 -6.18
C ALA A 226 4.77 -5.28 -5.98
N PRO A 227 5.49 -4.82 -7.02
CA PRO A 227 6.51 -3.76 -6.92
C PRO A 227 5.90 -2.35 -6.84
N GLU A 228 4.83 -2.18 -6.08
CA GLU A 228 4.03 -0.94 -6.05
C GLU A 228 4.84 0.24 -5.48
N ALA A 229 5.63 0.00 -4.44
CA ALA A 229 6.54 0.98 -3.86
C ALA A 229 7.72 1.31 -4.80
N GLU A 230 8.23 0.33 -5.55
CA GLU A 230 9.26 0.55 -6.56
C GLU A 230 8.75 1.45 -7.71
N LEU A 231 7.51 1.24 -8.17
CA LEU A 231 6.88 2.09 -9.19
C LEU A 231 6.74 3.55 -8.71
N ALA A 232 6.44 3.76 -7.42
CA ALA A 232 6.40 5.11 -6.86
C ALA A 232 7.80 5.77 -6.85
N LEU A 233 8.87 5.02 -6.55
CA LEU A 233 10.24 5.53 -6.66
C LEU A 233 10.64 5.80 -8.12
N GLU A 234 10.18 4.99 -9.07
CA GLU A 234 10.36 5.24 -10.50
C GLU A 234 9.71 6.56 -10.91
N LEU A 235 8.44 6.78 -10.54
CA LEU A 235 7.68 8.00 -10.83
C LEU A 235 8.43 9.27 -10.39
N VAL A 236 9.00 9.25 -9.19
CA VAL A 236 9.71 10.42 -8.63
C VAL A 236 11.21 10.47 -8.99
N ARG A 237 11.67 9.56 -9.86
CA ARG A 237 13.06 9.42 -10.33
C ARG A 237 14.07 9.16 -9.20
N LEU A 238 13.66 8.36 -8.22
CA LEU A 238 14.50 7.88 -7.11
C LEU A 238 14.64 6.35 -7.09
N ALA A 239 14.38 5.65 -8.20
CA ALA A 239 14.45 4.18 -8.29
C ALA A 239 15.77 3.56 -7.82
N ASN A 240 16.87 4.33 -7.79
CA ASN A 240 18.18 3.83 -7.37
C ASN A 240 18.36 3.77 -5.84
N ILE A 241 17.56 4.49 -5.05
CA ILE A 241 17.71 4.47 -3.59
C ILE A 241 17.19 3.14 -3.02
N PRO A 242 17.79 2.58 -1.96
CA PRO A 242 17.23 1.43 -1.25
C PRO A 242 15.82 1.71 -0.73
N LEU A 243 15.00 0.67 -0.64
CA LEU A 243 13.62 0.76 -0.19
C LEU A 243 13.31 -0.39 0.76
N ILE A 244 12.76 -0.08 1.93
CA ILE A 244 12.11 -1.07 2.77
C ILE A 244 10.60 -0.82 2.69
N GLY A 245 9.91 -1.69 1.95
CA GLY A 245 8.46 -1.72 1.80
C GLY A 245 7.86 -2.96 2.44
N PHE A 246 6.53 -3.10 2.38
CA PHE A 246 5.84 -4.17 3.10
C PHE A 246 6.22 -5.57 2.61
N GLY A 247 6.34 -5.78 1.30
CA GLY A 247 6.73 -7.08 0.74
C GLY A 247 8.11 -7.56 1.20
N LYS A 248 9.04 -6.63 1.44
CA LYS A 248 10.38 -6.95 1.97
C LYS A 248 10.33 -7.37 3.44
N LEU A 249 9.45 -6.75 4.22
CA LEU A 249 9.19 -7.16 5.60
C LEU A 249 8.46 -8.50 5.66
N GLU A 250 7.48 -8.74 4.78
CA GLU A 250 6.81 -10.03 4.65
C GLU A 250 7.80 -11.14 4.35
N TYR A 251 8.70 -10.92 3.37
CA TYR A 251 9.75 -11.88 3.07
C TYR A 251 10.63 -12.18 4.29
N LEU A 252 11.14 -11.13 4.98
CA LEU A 252 11.91 -11.32 6.22
C LEU A 252 11.12 -12.11 7.27
N ALA A 253 9.84 -11.80 7.44
CA ALA A 253 8.97 -12.43 8.42
C ALA A 253 8.78 -13.92 8.11
N THR A 254 8.51 -14.27 6.85
CA THR A 254 8.42 -15.66 6.38
C THR A 254 9.71 -16.43 6.63
N GLN A 255 10.87 -15.85 6.31
CA GLN A 255 12.18 -16.50 6.52
C GLN A 255 12.49 -16.76 8.01
N ARG A 256 11.83 -16.04 8.93
CA ARG A 256 12.12 -16.09 10.37
C ARG A 256 10.95 -16.58 11.23
N GLY A 257 9.83 -16.98 10.63
CA GLY A 257 8.62 -17.37 11.35
C GLY A 257 8.06 -16.24 12.22
N LEU A 258 8.11 -15.00 11.74
CA LEU A 258 7.58 -13.80 12.41
C LEU A 258 6.28 -13.35 11.77
N ASP A 259 5.58 -12.43 12.45
CA ASP A 259 4.46 -11.68 11.89
C ASP A 259 4.99 -10.39 11.23
N ALA A 260 4.73 -10.22 9.93
CA ALA A 260 5.11 -9.03 9.18
C ALA A 260 4.46 -7.75 9.75
N GLY A 261 3.23 -7.86 10.27
CA GLY A 261 2.52 -6.77 10.93
C GLY A 261 3.22 -6.25 12.19
N ALA A 262 4.04 -7.08 12.83
CA ALA A 262 4.87 -6.66 13.97
C ALA A 262 6.18 -5.96 13.55
N LEU A 263 6.56 -6.04 12.27
CA LEU A 263 7.80 -5.48 11.75
C LEU A 263 7.62 -4.12 11.06
N ILE A 264 6.41 -3.85 10.56
CA ILE A 264 6.06 -2.59 9.89
C ILE A 264 5.93 -1.42 10.89
N LYS A 265 6.02 -0.18 10.37
CA LYS A 265 5.82 1.05 11.16
C LYS A 265 4.51 0.94 11.97
N PRO A 266 4.51 1.23 13.29
CA PRO A 266 5.51 1.99 14.04
C PRO A 266 6.67 1.17 14.65
N SER A 267 6.83 -0.11 14.29
CA SER A 267 7.94 -0.94 14.78
C SER A 267 9.30 -0.35 14.39
N PRO A 268 10.29 -0.28 15.31
CA PRO A 268 11.63 0.23 14.98
C PRO A 268 12.40 -0.67 14.01
N VAL A 269 12.00 -1.92 13.82
CA VAL A 269 12.62 -2.84 12.85
C VAL A 269 12.63 -2.21 11.46
N HIS A 270 11.52 -1.59 11.07
CA HIS A 270 11.36 -0.96 9.78
C HIS A 270 12.41 0.15 9.55
N ALA A 271 12.50 1.12 10.47
CA ALA A 271 13.44 2.22 10.39
C ALA A 271 14.91 1.78 10.55
N LEU A 272 15.18 0.79 11.40
CA LEU A 272 16.53 0.23 11.54
C LEU A 272 17.00 -0.43 10.24
N ALA A 273 16.14 -1.22 9.59
CA ALA A 273 16.45 -1.84 8.31
C ALA A 273 16.72 -0.78 7.24
N ALA A 274 15.85 0.23 7.14
CA ALA A 274 16.00 1.31 6.18
C ALA A 274 17.24 2.16 6.43
N THR A 275 17.61 2.40 7.70
CA THR A 275 18.84 3.13 8.07
C THR A 275 20.09 2.40 7.61
N VAL A 276 20.16 1.08 7.84
CA VAL A 276 21.29 0.26 7.37
C VAL A 276 21.32 0.22 5.85
N ALA A 277 20.17 -0.02 5.21
CA ALA A 277 20.06 -0.08 3.76
C ALA A 277 20.50 1.24 3.10
N ALA A 278 20.10 2.40 3.64
CA ALA A 278 20.49 3.72 3.14
C ALA A 278 22.02 3.87 3.06
N PHE A 279 22.75 3.37 4.05
CA PHE A 279 24.21 3.47 4.10
C PHE A 279 24.93 2.43 3.25
N THR A 280 24.46 1.19 3.28
CA THR A 280 25.15 0.06 2.62
C THR A 280 24.75 -0.10 1.16
N GLY A 281 23.60 0.46 0.77
CA GLY A 281 22.94 0.17 -0.50
C GLY A 281 22.28 -1.21 -0.54
N ASN A 282 22.30 -1.97 0.56
CA ASN A 282 21.89 -3.37 0.60
C ASN A 282 20.63 -3.55 1.45
N GLU A 283 19.50 -3.82 0.78
CA GLU A 283 18.19 -3.94 1.44
C GLU A 283 18.11 -5.20 2.30
N TRP A 284 18.57 -6.34 1.77
CA TRP A 284 18.47 -7.61 2.47
C TRP A 284 19.35 -7.66 3.73
N ALA A 285 20.58 -7.18 3.65
CA ALA A 285 21.48 -7.10 4.80
C ALA A 285 20.93 -6.17 5.90
N GLY A 286 20.28 -5.07 5.51
CA GLY A 286 19.57 -4.19 6.43
C GLY A 286 18.42 -4.90 7.15
N LEU A 287 17.58 -5.60 6.39
CA LEU A 287 16.47 -6.41 6.92
C LEU A 287 16.96 -7.51 7.87
N GLN A 288 17.99 -8.26 7.49
CA GLN A 288 18.57 -9.30 8.32
C GLN A 288 19.11 -8.74 9.64
N SER A 289 19.86 -7.64 9.58
CA SER A 289 20.42 -7.01 10.78
C SER A 289 19.31 -6.51 11.72
N ALA A 290 18.28 -5.85 11.17
CA ALA A 290 17.13 -5.40 11.97
C ALA A 290 16.32 -6.56 12.56
N GLY A 291 16.15 -7.65 11.80
CA GLY A 291 15.53 -8.88 12.29
C GLY A 291 16.33 -9.54 13.42
N ASP A 292 17.67 -9.56 13.32
CA ASP A 292 18.53 -10.10 14.38
C ASP A 292 18.40 -9.27 15.66
N TRP A 293 18.36 -7.94 15.53
CA TRP A 293 18.06 -7.07 16.66
C TRP A 293 16.68 -7.35 17.23
N PHE A 294 15.66 -7.56 16.39
CA PHE A 294 14.30 -7.82 16.88
C PHE A 294 14.24 -9.04 17.81
N GLN A 295 14.96 -10.10 17.44
CA GLN A 295 14.98 -11.38 18.17
C GLN A 295 15.97 -11.38 19.35
N THR A 296 17.15 -10.77 19.20
CA THR A 296 18.25 -10.88 20.18
C THR A 296 18.46 -9.64 21.04
N LYS A 297 17.86 -8.51 20.65
CA LYS A 297 18.07 -7.16 21.20
C LYS A 297 19.53 -6.68 21.13
N LYS A 298 20.34 -7.24 20.24
CA LYS A 298 21.73 -6.83 20.00
C LYS A 298 21.88 -6.25 18.61
N LEU A 299 22.59 -5.12 18.48
CA LEU A 299 22.97 -4.57 17.19
C LEU A 299 24.22 -5.29 16.67
N ASN A 300 24.02 -6.24 15.76
CA ASN A 300 25.07 -7.03 15.12
C ASN A 300 25.04 -6.84 13.59
N GLY A 301 25.93 -7.50 12.87
CA GLY A 301 25.94 -7.48 11.40
C GLY A 301 26.24 -6.09 10.87
N ASN A 302 25.43 -5.62 9.91
CA ASN A 302 25.69 -4.40 9.16
C ASN A 302 25.46 -3.11 9.94
N PHE A 303 24.99 -3.18 11.20
CA PHE A 303 25.08 -2.03 12.11
C PHE A 303 26.53 -1.62 12.38
N ALA A 304 27.50 -2.54 12.26
CA ALA A 304 28.92 -2.22 12.41
C ALA A 304 29.47 -1.33 11.29
N ASP A 305 28.82 -1.32 10.12
CA ASP A 305 29.21 -0.52 8.95
C ASP A 305 28.71 0.93 9.04
N LEU A 306 27.82 1.22 10.00
CA LEU A 306 27.30 2.57 10.22
C LEU A 306 28.39 3.49 10.79
N PRO A 307 28.43 4.77 10.36
CA PRO A 307 29.28 5.76 11.02
C PRO A 307 28.86 5.92 12.48
N ARG A 308 29.83 6.14 13.37
CA ARG A 308 29.55 6.34 14.80
C ARG A 308 28.76 7.61 15.10
N GLN A 309 28.78 8.59 14.19
CA GLN A 309 28.07 9.85 14.31
C GLN A 309 27.35 10.18 12.99
N PHE A 310 26.05 10.46 13.06
CA PHE A 310 25.24 10.90 11.92
C PHE A 310 23.90 11.52 12.36
N GLU A 311 23.25 12.24 11.45
CA GLU A 311 21.88 12.73 11.63
C GLU A 311 20.90 11.77 10.96
N LEU A 312 19.82 11.40 11.66
CA LEU A 312 18.76 10.54 11.16
C LEU A 312 17.47 11.34 10.99
N PHE A 313 17.12 11.62 9.74
CA PHE A 313 15.89 12.29 9.36
C PHE A 313 14.83 11.26 8.98
N VAL A 314 13.59 11.57 9.34
CA VAL A 314 12.40 10.94 8.73
C VAL A 314 11.48 12.04 8.21
N VAL A 315 11.05 11.88 6.96
CA VAL A 315 9.98 12.69 6.37
C VAL A 315 8.77 11.79 6.21
N GLU A 316 7.68 12.14 6.91
CA GLU A 316 6.46 11.32 7.00
C GLU A 316 5.20 12.20 6.93
N ASP A 317 4.11 11.67 6.40
CA ASP A 317 2.77 12.24 6.46
C ASP A 317 1.90 11.65 7.59
N THR A 318 2.37 10.59 8.27
CA THR A 318 1.76 10.02 9.48
C THR A 318 2.74 9.86 10.66
N LEU A 319 2.21 9.69 11.87
CA LEU A 319 3.02 9.44 13.07
C LEU A 319 3.68 8.06 13.10
N GLY A 320 3.25 7.10 12.26
CA GLY A 320 3.75 5.73 12.29
C GLY A 320 5.25 5.65 11.99
N GLY A 321 5.69 6.23 10.88
CA GLY A 321 7.11 6.23 10.49
C GLY A 321 7.97 7.09 11.41
N ILE A 322 7.42 8.18 11.94
CA ILE A 322 8.09 9.02 12.95
C ILE A 322 8.40 8.23 14.22
N ARG A 323 7.41 7.54 14.78
CA ARG A 323 7.60 6.71 15.99
C ARG A 323 8.61 5.58 15.75
N SER A 324 8.53 4.93 14.59
CA SER A 324 9.50 3.91 14.18
C SER A 324 10.93 4.45 14.19
N THR A 325 11.14 5.63 13.60
CA THR A 325 12.47 6.25 13.48
C THR A 325 12.99 6.77 14.81
N GLN A 326 12.14 7.38 15.64
CA GLN A 326 12.52 7.83 16.98
C GLN A 326 12.98 6.66 17.86
N ALA A 327 12.23 5.57 17.85
CA ALA A 327 12.61 4.35 18.56
C ALA A 327 13.91 3.75 18.02
N ALA A 328 14.11 3.71 16.69
CA ALA A 328 15.36 3.28 16.08
C ALA A 328 16.56 4.14 16.53
N GLY A 329 16.41 5.46 16.57
CA GLY A 329 17.44 6.37 17.04
C GLY A 329 17.76 6.24 18.53
N GLU A 330 16.75 5.94 19.38
CA GLU A 330 16.99 5.56 20.78
C GLU A 330 17.82 4.29 20.88
N ILE A 331 17.45 3.25 20.13
CA ILE A 331 18.18 1.96 20.11
C ILE A 331 19.64 2.16 19.71
N LEU A 332 19.89 2.95 18.66
CA LEU A 332 21.25 3.28 18.19
C LEU A 332 22.03 4.05 19.26
N ARG A 333 21.43 5.06 19.91
CA ARG A 333 22.09 5.81 20.99
C ARG A 333 22.45 4.92 22.18
N HIS A 334 21.55 4.03 22.60
CA HIS A 334 21.84 3.07 23.68
C HIS A 334 22.98 2.11 23.33
N ALA A 335 23.20 1.85 22.04
CA ALA A 335 24.33 1.06 21.55
C ALA A 335 25.63 1.86 21.32
N GLY A 336 25.66 3.14 21.74
CA GLY A 336 26.86 3.99 21.71
C GLY A 336 27.08 4.74 20.40
N PHE A 337 26.07 4.87 19.55
CA PHE A 337 26.12 5.78 18.41
C PHE A 337 25.73 7.20 18.83
N ASP A 338 26.36 8.21 18.23
CA ASP A 338 25.97 9.62 18.34
C ASP A 338 24.98 9.96 17.21
N VAL A 339 23.69 9.71 17.45
CA VAL A 339 22.61 9.92 16.47
C VAL A 339 21.68 11.01 16.93
N THR A 340 21.51 12.05 16.12
CA THR A 340 20.47 13.05 16.31
C THR A 340 19.29 12.74 15.39
N VAL A 341 18.09 12.58 15.96
CA VAL A 341 16.88 12.27 15.19
C VAL A 341 16.09 13.54 14.88
N HIS A 342 15.73 13.71 13.61
CA HIS A 342 14.91 14.82 13.12
C HIS A 342 13.62 14.26 12.50
N ALA A 343 12.50 14.45 13.20
CA ALA A 343 11.18 14.07 12.71
C ALA A 343 10.51 15.25 11.99
N LEU A 344 10.18 15.07 10.71
CA LEU A 344 9.60 16.10 9.85
C LEU A 344 8.27 15.59 9.27
N GLY A 345 7.18 16.26 9.62
CA GLY A 345 5.83 15.95 9.13
C GLY A 345 5.48 16.70 7.84
N LEU A 346 4.90 16.05 6.85
CA LEU A 346 4.23 16.70 5.72
C LEU A 346 2.72 16.60 5.86
N THR A 347 2.02 17.73 5.77
CA THR A 347 0.58 17.78 6.04
C THR A 347 -0.27 17.89 4.79
N SER A 348 0.28 18.39 3.69
CA SER A 348 -0.46 18.70 2.46
C SER A 348 -1.70 19.57 2.73
N GLY A 349 -1.63 20.45 3.73
CA GLY A 349 -2.73 21.31 4.16
C GLY A 349 -3.81 20.62 5.00
N SER A 350 -3.67 19.34 5.34
CA SER A 350 -4.66 18.62 6.14
C SER A 350 -4.68 19.07 7.61
N ALA A 351 -5.84 19.58 8.04
CA ALA A 351 -6.05 20.02 9.42
C ALA A 351 -5.84 18.89 10.44
N SER A 352 -6.28 17.67 10.14
CA SER A 352 -6.11 16.52 11.04
C SER A 352 -4.65 16.11 11.20
N LYS A 353 -3.84 16.19 10.13
CA LYS A 353 -2.39 15.94 10.19
C LYS A 353 -1.66 17.02 10.98
N ILE A 354 -2.03 18.30 10.75
CA ILE A 354 -1.48 19.44 11.51
C ILE A 354 -1.73 19.25 13.01
N GLU A 355 -2.97 18.93 13.39
CA GLU A 355 -3.32 18.67 14.78
C GLU A 355 -2.51 17.49 15.36
N ALA A 356 -2.45 16.37 14.65
CA ALA A 356 -1.73 15.17 15.11
C ALA A 356 -0.23 15.43 15.32
N PHE A 357 0.44 16.13 14.39
CA PHE A 357 1.85 16.48 14.54
C PHE A 357 2.08 17.51 15.64
N THR A 358 1.20 18.50 15.77
CA THR A 358 1.28 19.50 16.85
C THR A 358 1.17 18.84 18.23
N GLN A 359 0.19 17.96 18.42
CA GLN A 359 0.01 17.20 19.67
C GLN A 359 1.22 16.31 19.98
N ALA A 360 1.86 15.74 18.95
CA ALA A 360 3.04 14.91 19.11
C ALA A 360 4.36 15.70 19.24
N GLY A 361 4.32 17.04 19.18
CA GLY A 361 5.53 17.89 19.21
C GLY A 361 6.43 17.72 17.98
N VAL A 362 5.87 17.25 16.86
CA VAL A 362 6.59 17.04 15.60
C VAL A 362 6.55 18.32 14.76
N ARG A 363 7.72 18.76 14.31
CA ARG A 363 7.82 19.86 13.35
C ARG A 363 7.20 19.42 12.02
N HIS A 364 6.28 20.21 11.50
CA HIS A 364 5.52 19.86 10.31
C HIS A 364 5.46 21.02 9.33
N PHE A 365 5.25 20.67 8.05
CA PHE A 365 5.24 21.59 6.93
C PHE A 365 4.12 21.22 5.98
N GLU A 366 3.60 22.21 5.26
CA GLU A 366 2.56 21.97 4.28
C GLU A 366 3.07 21.13 3.10
N ASN A 367 4.30 21.39 2.64
CA ASN A 367 4.90 20.76 1.48
C ASN A 367 6.44 20.81 1.51
N TRP A 368 7.07 20.12 0.56
CA TRP A 368 8.52 20.04 0.42
C TRP A 368 9.22 21.38 0.25
N ASN A 369 8.63 22.34 -0.47
CA ASN A 369 9.27 23.63 -0.71
C ASN A 369 9.52 24.39 0.59
N ILE A 370 8.55 24.39 1.51
CA ILE A 370 8.69 25.00 2.83
C ILE A 370 9.70 24.20 3.66
N LEU A 371 9.60 22.87 3.66
CA LEU A 371 10.49 21.99 4.41
C LEU A 371 11.96 22.22 4.03
N ILE A 372 12.31 22.16 2.75
CA ILE A 372 13.69 22.36 2.27
C ILE A 372 14.20 23.75 2.66
N LYS A 373 13.37 24.79 2.50
CA LYS A 373 13.74 26.18 2.81
C LYS A 373 14.07 26.39 4.29
N GLU A 374 13.32 25.77 5.19
CA GLU A 374 13.48 26.03 6.63
C GLU A 374 14.38 25.03 7.37
N VAL A 375 14.56 23.82 6.84
CA VAL A 375 15.42 22.80 7.46
C VAL A 375 16.82 22.84 6.87
N GLY A 376 16.99 23.32 5.64
CA GLY A 376 18.29 23.32 4.96
C GLY A 376 18.76 21.90 4.66
N LEU A 377 17.85 21.06 4.17
CA LEU A 377 18.18 19.75 3.63
C LEU A 377 18.97 19.87 2.33
#